data_AF-X0Y8C5-F1
#
_entry.id   AF-X0Y8C5-F1
#
_cell.length_a   1.000
_cell.length_b   1.000
_cell.length_c   1.000
_cell.angle_alpha   90.00
_cell.angle_beta   90.00
_cell.angle_gamma   90.00
#
_symmetry.space_group_name_H-M   'P 1'
#
loop_
_entity.id
_entity.type
_entity.pdbx_description
1 polymer ?
#
loop_
_entity_poly.entity_id
_entity_poly.type
_entity_poly.pdbx_seq_one_letter_code
_entity_poly.pdbx_strand_id
1 'polypeptide(L)'
;MTENDIVNVLINSHKDKFVCVPHCKTGPSWYASGMGIIDLWCMKKSWAHPLVIAYEIKCSRSDFMNDSKWPVYLDYCNELYFVTPGKHIAVKEEMPEG
;
A
#
# COMPACT_ATOMS: atom_id res chain seq x y z
N MET A 1 -13.54 6.28 -10.15
CA MET A 1 -12.22 5.64 -10.09
C MET A 1 -12.26 4.70 -8.91
N THR A 2 -12.08 3.41 -9.19
CA THR A 2 -12.10 2.33 -8.21
C THR A 2 -10.68 2.07 -7.69
N GLU A 3 -10.56 1.29 -6.62
CA GLU A 3 -9.27 0.81 -6.12
C GLU A 3 -8.48 0.09 -7.23
N ASN A 4 -9.13 -0.83 -7.95
CA ASN A 4 -8.53 -1.56 -9.06
C ASN A 4 -8.04 -0.63 -10.18
N ASP A 5 -8.74 0.47 -10.46
CA ASP A 5 -8.28 1.45 -11.45
C ASP A 5 -6.95 2.09 -10.99
N ILE A 6 -6.85 2.45 -9.71
CA ILE A 6 -5.64 3.05 -9.11
C ILE A 6 -4.49 2.04 -9.11
N VAL A 7 -4.74 0.80 -8.68
CA VAL A 7 -3.76 -0.30 -8.70
C VAL A 7 -3.20 -0.48 -10.11
N ASN A 8 -4.06 -0.55 -11.13
CA ASN A 8 -3.63 -0.75 -12.51
C ASN A 8 -2.81 0.43 -13.04
N VAL A 9 -3.16 1.67 -12.70
CA VAL A 9 -2.36 2.85 -13.07
C VAL A 9 -0.97 2.78 -12.43
N LEU A 10 -0.88 2.44 -11.15
CA LEU A 10 0.41 2.30 -10.44
C LEU A 10 1.25 1.16 -11.01
N ILE A 11 0.68 -0.02 -11.23
CA ILE A 11 1.42 -1.13 -11.83
C ILE A 11 1.99 -0.73 -13.20
N ASN A 12 1.18 -0.05 -14.03
CA ASN A 12 1.63 0.41 -15.34
C ASN A 12 2.72 1.47 -15.28
N SER A 13 2.69 2.38 -14.30
CA SER A 13 3.74 3.39 -14.12
C SER A 13 5.05 2.80 -13.60
N HIS A 14 4.99 1.72 -12.82
CA HIS A 14 6.15 1.08 -12.20
C HIS A 14 6.71 -0.13 -12.96
N LYS A 15 6.00 -0.64 -13.99
CA LYS A 15 6.25 -1.93 -14.66
C LYS A 15 7.70 -2.18 -15.10
N ASP A 16 8.40 -1.14 -15.54
CA ASP A 16 9.76 -1.29 -16.07
C ASP A 16 10.77 -1.52 -14.93
N LYS A 17 10.58 -0.83 -13.79
CA LYS A 17 11.55 -0.76 -12.69
C LYS A 17 11.20 -1.64 -11.49
N PHE A 18 9.94 -2.04 -11.33
CA PHE A 18 9.47 -2.78 -10.16
C PHE A 18 8.74 -4.06 -10.55
N VAL A 19 8.80 -5.05 -9.67
CA VAL A 19 7.85 -6.16 -9.60
C VAL A 19 6.77 -5.75 -8.63
N CYS A 20 5.50 -5.84 -9.04
CA CYS A 20 4.37 -5.42 -8.22
C CYS A 20 3.39 -6.58 -8.02
N VAL A 21 2.88 -6.70 -6.80
CA VAL A 21 1.95 -7.73 -6.34
C VAL A 21 0.73 -7.03 -5.74
N PRO A 22 -0.41 -6.99 -6.45
CA PRO A 22 -1.64 -6.45 -5.89
C PRO A 22 -2.21 -7.40 -4.83
N HIS A 23 -2.89 -6.86 -3.83
CA HIS A 23 -3.50 -7.60 -2.72
C HIS A 23 -2.53 -8.61 -2.07
N CYS A 24 -1.32 -8.14 -1.73
CA CYS A 24 -0.25 -8.97 -1.22
C CYS A 24 -0.53 -9.37 0.24
N LYS A 25 -0.75 -10.66 0.47
CA LYS A 25 -1.02 -11.20 1.81
C LYS A 25 0.27 -11.45 2.58
N THR A 26 0.34 -10.99 3.82
CA THR A 26 1.56 -11.09 4.65
C THR A 26 1.68 -12.38 5.47
N GLY A 27 0.70 -13.30 5.40
CA GLY A 27 0.77 -14.58 6.10
C GLY A 27 -0.36 -15.58 5.81
N PRO A 28 -0.37 -16.75 6.47
CA PRO A 28 -1.31 -17.85 6.22
C PRO A 28 -2.77 -17.51 6.54
N SER A 29 -3.75 -18.11 5.85
CA SER A 29 -5.18 -17.82 6.12
C SER A 29 -5.72 -18.27 7.47
N TRP A 30 -5.06 -19.24 8.12
CA TRP A 30 -5.64 -20.00 9.24
C TRP A 30 -5.06 -19.63 10.62
N TYR A 31 -4.04 -18.77 10.70
CA TYR A 31 -3.38 -18.35 11.95
C TYR A 31 -3.42 -16.82 12.10
N ALA A 32 -4.60 -16.29 12.45
CA ALA A 32 -5.07 -14.93 12.17
C ALA A 32 -4.43 -13.73 12.94
N SER A 33 -3.48 -13.91 13.85
CA SER A 33 -3.00 -12.76 14.64
C SER A 33 -1.92 -11.97 13.90
N GLY A 34 -2.19 -10.70 13.61
CA GLY A 34 -1.20 -9.74 13.09
C GLY A 34 -0.91 -9.84 11.60
N MET A 35 -1.82 -10.39 10.79
CA MET A 35 -1.67 -10.44 9.33
C MET A 35 -2.62 -9.49 8.63
N GLY A 36 -2.18 -8.96 7.49
CA GLY A 36 -3.01 -8.11 6.64
C GLY A 36 -2.76 -8.35 5.16
N ILE A 37 -3.45 -7.56 4.36
CA ILE A 37 -3.38 -7.59 2.89
C ILE A 37 -2.99 -6.18 2.49
N ILE A 38 -1.81 -6.04 1.90
CA ILE A 38 -1.33 -4.77 1.36
C ILE A 38 -1.96 -4.60 -0.01
N ASP A 39 -2.65 -3.48 -0.26
CA ASP A 39 -3.38 -3.26 -1.52
C ASP A 39 -2.47 -3.37 -2.74
N LEU A 40 -1.25 -2.81 -2.65
CA LEU A 40 -0.22 -3.00 -3.66
C LEU A 40 1.19 -3.00 -3.06
N TRP A 41 1.90 -4.11 -3.19
CA TRP A 41 3.29 -4.24 -2.78
C TRP A 41 4.20 -4.23 -4.01
N CYS A 42 5.23 -3.38 -4.03
CA CYS A 42 6.16 -3.27 -5.16
C CYS A 42 7.62 -3.34 -4.71
N MET A 43 8.44 -4.13 -5.41
CA MET A 43 9.89 -4.23 -5.17
C MET A 43 10.68 -3.83 -6.41
N LYS A 44 11.66 -2.95 -6.23
CA LYS A 44 12.56 -2.50 -7.30
C LYS A 44 13.39 -3.69 -7.81
N LYS A 45 13.49 -3.80 -9.14
CA LYS A 45 14.32 -4.81 -9.84
C LYS A 45 15.81 -4.44 -9.75
N SER A 46 16.33 -4.46 -8.53
CA SER A 46 17.68 -3.98 -8.22
C SER A 46 18.26 -4.82 -7.08
N TRP A 47 19.38 -5.47 -7.36
CA TRP A 47 20.10 -6.29 -6.39
C TRP A 47 21.02 -5.47 -5.47
N ALA A 48 21.63 -4.41 -6.00
CA ALA A 48 22.55 -3.55 -5.24
C ALA A 48 21.82 -2.54 -4.34
N HIS A 49 20.62 -2.13 -4.74
CA HIS A 49 19.79 -1.16 -4.01
C HIS A 49 18.34 -1.66 -3.98
N PRO A 50 18.02 -2.65 -3.13
CA PRO A 50 16.66 -3.10 -2.96
C PRO A 50 15.82 -1.95 -2.39
N LEU A 51 14.61 -1.79 -2.92
CA LEU A 51 13.63 -0.83 -2.43
C LEU A 51 12.27 -1.48 -2.54
N VAL A 52 11.55 -1.50 -1.44
CA VAL A 52 10.21 -2.07 -1.32
C VAL A 52 9.25 -0.96 -0.92
N ILE A 53 8.18 -0.81 -1.69
CA ILE A 53 7.15 0.20 -1.50
C ILE A 53 5.83 -0.52 -1.27
N ALA A 54 5.14 -0.17 -0.19
CA ALA A 54 3.75 -0.55 0.04
C ALA A 54 2.86 0.65 -0.28
N TYR A 55 1.80 0.41 -1.05
CA TYR A 55 0.74 1.39 -1.29
C TYR A 55 -0.53 0.91 -0.62
N GLU A 56 -1.12 1.77 0.21
CA GLU A 56 -2.42 1.58 0.83
C GLU A 56 -3.42 2.54 0.16
N ILE A 57 -4.43 1.99 -0.51
CA ILE A 57 -5.34 2.74 -1.38
C ILE A 57 -6.65 3.00 -0.65
N LYS A 58 -6.91 4.26 -0.31
CA LYS A 58 -8.16 4.67 0.35
C LYS A 58 -9.06 5.43 -0.62
N CYS A 59 -10.16 4.80 -1.02
CA CYS A 59 -11.13 5.39 -1.94
C CYS A 59 -12.17 6.29 -1.23
N SER A 60 -12.32 6.20 0.09
CA SER A 60 -13.22 7.03 0.87
C SER A 60 -12.59 7.51 2.18
N ARG A 61 -13.09 8.64 2.72
CA ARG A 61 -12.65 9.17 4.02
C ARG A 61 -12.91 8.19 5.16
N SER A 62 -14.03 7.48 5.09
CA SER A 62 -14.38 6.44 6.06
C SER A 62 -13.37 5.29 6.06
N ASP A 63 -12.88 4.89 4.88
CA ASP A 63 -11.85 3.84 4.77
C ASP A 63 -10.52 4.30 5.36
N PHE A 64 -10.18 5.57 5.19
CA PHE A 64 -8.98 6.16 5.79
C PHE A 64 -9.06 6.23 7.31
N MET A 65 -10.15 6.76 7.87
CA MET A 65 -10.29 6.97 9.32
C MET A 65 -10.40 5.67 10.12
N ASN A 66 -10.97 4.62 9.53
CA ASN A 66 -11.17 3.35 10.21
C ASN A 66 -9.96 2.40 10.08
N ASP A 67 -8.97 2.75 9.25
CA ASP A 67 -7.80 1.90 9.08
C ASP A 67 -6.79 2.08 10.21
N SER A 68 -6.72 1.04 11.04
CA SER A 68 -5.81 0.91 12.18
C SER A 68 -4.76 -0.18 11.97
N LYS A 69 -4.79 -0.87 10.83
CA LYS A 69 -3.98 -2.08 10.57
C LYS A 69 -2.73 -1.78 9.75
N TRP A 70 -2.69 -0.64 9.07
CA TRP A 70 -1.55 -0.22 8.27
C TRP A 70 -0.18 -0.25 9.00
N PRO A 71 -0.04 -0.05 10.33
CA PRO A 71 1.28 -0.12 10.97
C PRO A 71 1.95 -1.49 10.83
N VAL A 72 1.16 -2.56 10.67
CA VAL A 72 1.68 -3.92 10.42
C VAL A 72 2.42 -4.01 9.08
N TYR A 73 2.12 -3.12 8.13
CA TYR A 73 2.75 -3.12 6.80
C TYR A 73 4.16 -2.53 6.81
N LEU A 74 4.53 -1.78 7.85
CA LEU A 74 5.87 -1.16 7.97
C LEU A 74 6.99 -2.21 8.03
N ASP A 75 6.73 -3.40 8.56
CA ASP A 75 7.71 -4.50 8.60
C ASP A 75 7.99 -5.09 7.21
N TYR A 76 7.14 -4.81 6.22
CA TYR A 76 7.19 -5.42 4.87
C TYR A 76 7.62 -4.44 3.77
N CYS A 77 7.98 -3.21 4.11
CA CYS A 77 8.38 -2.19 3.14
C CYS A 77 9.45 -1.24 3.69
N ASN A 78 10.14 -0.55 2.77
CA ASN A 78 10.99 0.59 3.11
C ASN A 78 10.19 1.89 3.15
N GLU A 79 9.18 2.00 2.30
CA GLU A 79 8.32 3.17 2.15
C GLU A 79 6.86 2.72 2.11
N LEU A 80 6.00 3.42 2.85
CA LEU A 80 4.55 3.22 2.85
C LEU A 80 3.88 4.51 2.37
N TYR A 81 3.02 4.41 1.36
CA TYR A 81 2.27 5.54 0.82
C TYR A 81 0.76 5.30 0.90
N PHE A 82 0.03 6.28 1.42
CA PHE A 82 -1.42 6.34 1.27
C PHE A 82 -1.79 6.97 -0.06
N VAL A 83 -2.51 6.24 -0.90
CA VAL A 83 -2.95 6.69 -2.22
C VAL A 83 -4.45 6.94 -2.18
N THR A 84 -4.87 8.14 -2.57
CA THR A 84 -6.28 8.53 -2.58
C THR A 84 -6.62 9.23 -3.90
N PRO A 85 -7.81 9.01 -4.48
CA PRO A 85 -8.21 9.67 -5.73
C PRO A 85 -8.53 11.17 -5.55
N GLY A 86 -8.66 11.66 -4.31
CA GLY A 86 -9.03 13.04 -4.01
C GLY A 86 -8.41 13.57 -2.72
N LYS A 87 -7.96 14.84 -2.75
CA LYS A 87 -7.25 15.51 -1.65
C LYS A 87 -8.05 15.66 -0.34
N HIS A 88 -9.36 15.41 -0.37
CA HIS A 88 -10.25 15.53 0.80
C HIS A 88 -10.41 14.21 1.57
N ILE A 89 -9.90 13.11 1.02
CA ILE A 89 -9.98 11.77 1.63
C ILE A 89 -8.91 11.61 2.71
N ALA A 90 -7.71 12.10 2.40
CA ALA A 90 -6.53 12.06 3.24
C ALA A 90 -6.08 13.50 3.49
N VAL A 91 -6.35 14.04 4.68
CA VAL A 91 -5.92 15.40 5.05
C VAL A 91 -4.56 15.30 5.76
N LYS A 92 -3.65 16.22 5.47
CA LYS A 92 -2.26 16.15 5.94
C LYS A 92 -2.16 16.14 7.47
N GLU A 93 -3.06 16.84 8.14
CA GLU A 93 -3.14 16.93 9.60
C GLU A 93 -3.58 15.61 10.25
N GLU A 94 -4.21 14.70 9.50
CA GLU A 94 -4.67 13.39 9.96
C GLU A 94 -3.67 12.27 9.61
N MET A 95 -2.56 12.61 8.96
CA MET A 95 -1.51 11.65 8.62
C MET A 95 -0.63 11.34 9.84
N PRO A 96 -0.19 10.08 9.99
CA PRO A 96 0.85 9.74 10.96
C PRO A 96 2.12 10.57 10.70
N GLU A 97 2.84 10.96 11.75
CA GLU A 97 4.15 11.62 11.58
C GLU A 97 5.18 10.63 11.02
N GLY A 98 5.73 10.92 9.83
CA GLY A 98 6.71 10.08 9.14
C GLY A 98 6.81 10.36 7.65
#